data_AF-J9ED99-F1
#
_entry.id   AF-J9ED99-F1
#
_cell.length_a   1.000
_cell.length_b   1.000
_cell.length_c   1.000
_cell.angle_alpha   90.00
_cell.angle_beta   90.00
_cell.angle_gamma   90.00
#
_symmetry.space_group_name_H-M   'P 1'
#
loop_
_entity.id
_entity.type
_entity.pdbx_description
1 polymer ?
#
loop_
_entity_poly.entity_id
_entity_poly.type
_entity_poly.pdbx_seq_one_letter_code
_entity_poly.pdbx_strand_id
1 'polypeptide(L)'
;MKDGDIIVFNRQPTLHKMSMMGHKVKILPWSTFRLNLSVTTPYNADFDGDEMNLHLPQSLETKAEVSEIAMVPRQLITPQANKPVMGIVQDTLTAVRMMTKRDVFIELPRMMDLLMQMPNWDGKVPQPAILKPKPLWTGKQVFTLIIPGNVNVLRTHSTHPDDEDNGPYKWISPGDTKVIIEHGELLSGIICSRTIGRSAGNLLHVVTLELGWEVAAHFYSHIQTVVNAWLLAEGHTIGIGDTIADQATYRDIQETIRKAKLDVVEVIEK
;
A
#
# COMPACT_ATOMS: atom_id res chain seq x y z
N MET A 1 21.57 4.75 24.79
CA MET A 1 20.69 4.86 23.61
C MET A 1 19.67 5.96 23.87
N LYS A 2 19.49 6.88 22.93
CA LYS A 2 18.53 7.99 22.97
C LYS A 2 17.72 8.01 21.67
N ASP A 3 16.67 8.82 21.63
CA ASP A 3 15.95 9.10 20.39
C ASP A 3 16.90 9.57 19.29
N GLY A 4 16.72 9.03 18.08
CA GLY A 4 17.53 9.35 16.91
C GLY A 4 18.84 8.58 16.78
N ASP A 5 19.22 7.75 17.74
CA ASP A 5 20.35 6.83 17.58
C ASP A 5 20.10 5.83 16.44
N ILE A 6 21.17 5.43 15.77
CA ILE A 6 21.10 4.50 14.64
C ILE A 6 21.44 3.11 15.16
N ILE A 7 20.57 2.15 14.86
CA ILE A 7 20.74 0.74 15.23
C ILE A 7 20.59 -0.13 14.00
N VAL A 8 21.16 -1.33 14.05
CA VAL A 8 20.91 -2.37 13.05
C VAL A 8 19.93 -3.37 13.62
N PHE A 9 18.91 -3.72 12.84
CA PHE A 9 17.82 -4.58 13.25
C PHE A 9 17.66 -5.75 12.28
N ASN A 10 17.51 -6.96 12.82
CA ASN A 10 17.34 -8.18 12.02
C ASN A 10 16.34 -9.17 12.62
N ARG A 11 15.77 -10.00 11.75
CA ARG A 11 14.98 -11.18 12.10
C ARG A 11 15.68 -12.42 11.56
N GLN A 12 15.79 -13.46 12.39
CA GLN A 12 16.37 -14.74 11.96
C GLN A 12 15.27 -15.62 11.32
N PRO A 13 15.59 -16.41 10.28
CA PRO A 13 16.88 -16.50 9.58
C PRO A 13 17.10 -15.34 8.59
N THR A 14 18.34 -14.84 8.51
CA THR A 14 18.73 -13.77 7.57
C THR A 14 19.01 -14.37 6.19
N LEU A 15 18.06 -14.27 5.25
CA LEU A 15 18.18 -14.87 3.91
C LEU A 15 18.72 -13.92 2.83
N HIS A 16 18.55 -12.61 3.03
CA HIS A 16 18.98 -11.60 2.07
C HIS A 16 19.40 -10.32 2.79
N LYS A 17 20.09 -9.40 2.08
CA LYS A 17 20.61 -8.17 2.70
C LYS A 17 19.54 -7.34 3.43
N MET A 18 18.30 -7.31 2.92
CA MET A 18 17.20 -6.57 3.56
C MET A 18 16.65 -7.24 4.83
N SER A 19 17.16 -8.41 5.23
CA SER A 19 16.83 -9.02 6.51
C SER A 19 17.63 -8.41 7.66
N MET A 20 18.57 -7.49 7.35
CA MET A 20 19.36 -6.72 8.32
C MET A 20 19.50 -5.28 7.83
N MET A 21 18.78 -4.35 8.45
CA MET A 21 18.71 -2.94 8.00
C MET A 21 18.88 -1.98 9.17
N GLY A 22 19.35 -0.77 8.86
CA GLY A 22 19.50 0.32 9.81
C GLY A 22 18.18 1.05 10.08
N HIS A 23 17.89 1.31 11.35
CA HIS A 23 16.72 2.09 11.81
C HIS A 23 17.15 3.23 12.72
N LYS A 24 16.31 4.26 12.82
CA LYS A 24 16.42 5.30 13.85
C LYS A 24 15.61 4.89 15.08
N VAL A 25 16.23 5.00 16.25
CA VAL A 25 15.60 4.66 17.52
C VAL A 25 14.55 5.71 17.88
N LYS A 26 13.37 5.23 18.29
CA LYS A 26 12.38 6.01 19.01
C LYS A 26 12.04 5.27 20.31
N ILE A 27 12.31 5.90 21.44
CA ILE A 27 12.01 5.35 22.75
C ILE A 27 10.52 5.52 23.01
N LEU A 28 9.85 4.41 23.28
CA LEU A 28 8.42 4.34 23.58
C LEU A 28 8.22 3.62 24.92
N PRO A 29 7.11 3.86 25.62
CA PRO A 29 6.70 3.02 26.73
C PRO A 29 6.49 1.56 26.28
N TRP A 30 6.48 0.63 27.25
CA TRP A 30 6.29 -0.83 27.08
C TRP A 30 7.52 -1.61 26.59
N SER A 31 7.43 -2.95 26.66
CA SER A 31 8.58 -3.86 26.56
C SER A 31 8.68 -4.62 25.22
N THR A 32 8.21 -4.02 24.12
CA THR A 32 8.19 -4.66 22.79
C THR A 32 8.81 -3.75 21.73
N PHE A 33 9.57 -4.31 20.79
CA PHE A 33 9.98 -3.55 19.60
C PHE A 33 8.77 -3.18 18.73
N ARG A 34 8.84 -2.00 18.11
CA ARG A 34 7.83 -1.52 17.18
C ARG A 34 8.49 -1.09 15.89
N LEU A 35 7.91 -1.49 14.77
CA LEU A 35 8.36 -1.16 13.44
C LEU A 35 7.16 -0.81 12.54
N ASN A 36 7.44 -0.12 11.43
CA ASN A 36 6.43 0.24 10.46
C ASN A 36 5.90 -1.00 9.70
N LEU A 37 4.60 -1.04 9.39
CA LEU A 37 3.99 -2.19 8.70
C LEU A 37 4.59 -2.47 7.31
N SER A 38 5.10 -1.47 6.60
CA SER A 38 5.72 -1.70 5.28
C SER A 38 7.09 -2.38 5.37
N VAL A 39 7.76 -2.33 6.53
CA VAL A 39 9.07 -2.99 6.73
C VAL A 39 8.93 -4.44 7.20
N THR A 40 7.72 -4.91 7.52
CA THR A 40 7.51 -6.33 7.89
C THR A 40 7.82 -7.27 6.74
N THR A 41 7.55 -6.84 5.50
CA THR A 41 7.73 -7.65 4.30
C THR A 41 9.18 -8.10 4.09
N PRO A 42 10.21 -7.22 4.10
CA PRO A 42 11.60 -7.66 4.00
C PRO A 42 12.07 -8.48 5.22
N TYR A 43 11.48 -8.29 6.41
CA TYR A 43 11.81 -9.14 7.56
C TYR A 43 11.03 -10.46 7.59
N ASN A 44 10.04 -10.62 6.70
CA ASN A 44 9.06 -11.70 6.73
C ASN A 44 8.39 -11.86 8.11
N ALA A 45 8.08 -10.73 8.76
CA ALA A 45 7.51 -10.69 10.12
C ALA A 45 5.98 -10.59 10.08
N ASP A 46 5.30 -11.21 11.05
CA ASP A 46 3.83 -11.28 11.14
C ASP A 46 3.24 -10.97 12.53
N PHE A 47 4.09 -10.68 13.52
CA PHE A 47 3.70 -10.26 14.89
C PHE A 47 2.90 -11.31 15.69
N ASP A 48 3.02 -12.59 15.38
CA ASP A 48 2.33 -13.69 16.10
C ASP A 48 3.10 -14.24 17.32
N GLY A 49 4.21 -13.60 17.68
CA GLY A 49 5.18 -14.09 18.66
C GLY A 49 6.64 -13.92 18.24
N ASP A 50 6.87 -13.29 17.08
CA ASP A 50 8.19 -13.00 16.52
C ASP A 50 9.18 -12.32 17.48
N GLU A 51 10.40 -12.84 17.50
CA GLU A 51 11.56 -12.21 18.13
C GLU A 51 12.50 -11.61 17.07
N MET A 52 13.04 -10.43 17.36
CA MET A 52 13.98 -9.72 16.51
C MET A 52 15.14 -9.18 17.33
N ASN A 53 16.32 -9.16 16.74
CA ASN A 53 17.55 -8.74 17.41
C ASN A 53 17.93 -7.32 17.01
N LEU A 54 18.47 -6.59 17.98
CA LEU A 54 18.95 -5.23 17.82
C LEU A 54 20.44 -5.17 18.14
N HIS A 55 21.21 -4.57 17.24
CA HIS A 55 22.64 -4.34 17.40
C HIS A 55 22.91 -2.83 17.37
N LEU A 56 23.62 -2.33 18.39
CA LEU A 56 23.99 -0.92 18.49
C LEU A 56 25.44 -0.72 18.02
N PRO A 57 25.68 -0.04 16.88
CA PRO A 57 27.02 0.37 16.45
C PRO A 57 27.70 1.23 17.52
N GLN A 58 28.91 0.85 17.93
CA GLN A 58 29.66 1.55 18.98
C GLN A 58 30.58 2.66 18.43
N SER A 59 31.19 2.44 17.27
CA SER A 59 32.06 3.44 16.63
C SER A 59 31.26 4.41 15.77
N LEU A 60 31.74 5.65 15.67
CA LEU A 60 31.14 6.65 14.78
C LEU A 60 31.28 6.27 13.31
N GLU A 61 32.36 5.58 12.95
CA GLU A 61 32.59 5.06 11.60
C GLU A 61 31.51 4.04 11.21
N THR A 62 31.24 3.03 12.04
CA THR A 62 30.17 2.06 11.77
C THR A 62 28.80 2.72 11.82
N LYS A 63 28.58 3.73 12.68
CA LYS A 63 27.34 4.52 12.66
C LYS A 63 27.13 5.22 11.32
N ALA A 64 28.19 5.82 10.77
CA ALA A 64 28.16 6.47 9.45
C ALA A 64 27.92 5.46 8.33
N GLU A 65 28.60 4.30 8.36
CA GLU A 65 28.43 3.22 7.39
C GLU A 65 26.98 2.74 7.34
N VAL A 66 26.39 2.44 8.49
CA VAL A 66 24.97 2.01 8.57
C VAL A 66 24.06 3.12 8.04
N SER A 67 24.33 4.38 8.41
CA SER A 67 23.52 5.54 8.00
C SER A 67 23.49 5.75 6.48
N GLU A 68 24.63 5.55 5.82
CA GLU A 68 24.82 5.84 4.39
C GLU A 68 24.55 4.63 3.48
N ILE A 69 24.65 3.41 4.00
CA ILE A 69 24.55 2.20 3.18
C ILE A 69 23.32 1.37 3.57
N ALA A 70 23.16 1.05 4.85
CA ALA A 70 22.23 0.01 5.31
C ALA A 70 20.89 0.53 5.83
N MET A 71 20.68 1.85 5.90
CA MET A 71 19.40 2.43 6.35
C MET A 71 18.21 1.93 5.53
N VAL A 72 17.09 1.65 6.21
CA VAL A 72 15.85 1.16 5.62
C VAL A 72 15.42 1.92 4.35
N PRO A 73 15.34 3.27 4.35
CA PRO A 73 14.98 4.02 3.15
C PRO A 73 15.91 3.77 1.94
N ARG A 74 17.20 3.53 2.18
CA ARG A 74 18.18 3.22 1.12
C ARG A 74 18.03 1.80 0.56
N GLN A 75 17.26 0.95 1.25
CA GLN A 75 16.99 -0.44 0.87
C GLN A 75 15.57 -0.65 0.32
N LEU A 76 14.86 0.42 -0.07
CA LEU A 76 13.52 0.34 -0.64
C LEU A 76 13.45 -0.50 -1.93
N ILE A 77 14.47 -0.42 -2.78
CA ILE A 77 14.57 -1.18 -4.04
C ILE A 77 15.61 -2.29 -3.89
N THR A 78 15.23 -3.51 -4.29
CA THR A 78 16.16 -4.65 -4.29
C THR A 78 16.90 -4.79 -5.62
N PRO A 79 18.23 -5.00 -5.60
CA PRO A 79 19.00 -5.29 -6.82
C PRO A 79 18.72 -6.69 -7.38
N GLN A 80 18.12 -7.60 -6.60
CA GLN A 80 17.81 -8.97 -7.06
C GLN A 80 16.83 -8.97 -8.24
N ALA A 81 15.86 -8.05 -8.23
CA ALA A 81 14.78 -8.00 -9.20
C ALA A 81 14.45 -6.57 -9.67
N ASN A 82 15.30 -5.59 -9.35
CA ASN A 82 15.16 -4.18 -9.73
C ASN A 82 13.75 -3.63 -9.47
N LYS A 83 13.18 -3.96 -8.31
CA LYS A 83 11.82 -3.58 -7.91
C LYS A 83 11.75 -3.26 -6.42
N PRO A 84 10.72 -2.55 -5.95
CA PRO A 84 10.53 -2.31 -4.52
C PRO A 84 10.39 -3.61 -3.74
N VAL A 85 11.12 -3.72 -2.62
CA VAL A 85 10.96 -4.82 -1.67
C VAL A 85 9.85 -4.53 -0.65
N MET A 86 9.66 -3.25 -0.34
CA MET A 86 8.59 -2.74 0.52
C MET A 86 7.41 -2.28 -0.33
N GLY A 87 6.22 -2.29 0.27
CA GLY A 87 4.97 -1.83 -0.35
C GLY A 87 3.96 -1.48 0.73
N ILE A 88 2.83 -0.90 0.33
CA ILE A 88 1.68 -0.77 1.23
C ILE A 88 1.00 -2.13 1.34
N VAL A 89 0.73 -2.56 2.56
CA VAL A 89 0.25 -3.90 2.90
C VAL A 89 -0.93 -3.84 3.88
N GLN A 90 -1.62 -4.97 4.03
CA GLN A 90 -2.69 -5.17 5.02
C GLN A 90 -3.79 -4.08 4.92
N ASP A 91 -4.26 -3.59 6.06
CA ASP A 91 -5.37 -2.65 6.19
C ASP A 91 -5.23 -1.41 5.32
N THR A 92 -4.05 -0.80 5.29
CA THR A 92 -3.81 0.39 4.48
C THR A 92 -4.00 0.11 2.99
N LEU A 93 -3.61 -1.07 2.51
CA LEU A 93 -3.79 -1.45 1.10
C LEU A 93 -5.28 -1.62 0.76
N THR A 94 -6.04 -2.29 1.63
CA THR A 94 -7.49 -2.46 1.46
C THR A 94 -8.22 -1.12 1.51
N ALA A 95 -7.86 -0.29 2.47
CA ALA A 95 -8.44 1.03 2.67
C ALA A 95 -8.13 2.00 1.53
N VAL A 96 -6.91 2.00 0.98
CA VAL A 96 -6.60 2.81 -0.21
C VAL A 96 -7.50 2.43 -1.37
N ARG A 97 -7.71 1.12 -1.61
CA ARG A 97 -8.61 0.66 -2.68
C ARG A 97 -10.03 1.15 -2.43
N MET A 98 -10.54 1.05 -1.20
CA MET A 98 -11.88 1.53 -0.85
C MET A 98 -11.99 3.04 -1.05
N MET A 99 -11.06 3.81 -0.48
CA MET A 99 -11.03 5.28 -0.52
C MET A 99 -10.94 5.83 -1.95
N THR A 100 -10.18 5.18 -2.82
CA THR A 100 -9.94 5.68 -4.19
C THR A 100 -10.99 5.26 -5.20
N LYS A 101 -12.11 4.64 -4.80
CA LYS A 101 -13.25 4.40 -5.72
C LYS A 101 -13.92 5.71 -6.15
N ARG A 102 -14.64 5.65 -7.28
CA ARG A 102 -15.31 6.81 -7.89
C ARG A 102 -16.48 7.33 -7.06
N ASP A 103 -17.14 6.47 -6.31
CA ASP A 103 -18.34 6.73 -5.50
C ASP A 103 -18.03 7.24 -4.08
N VAL A 104 -16.76 7.44 -3.74
CA VAL A 104 -16.34 7.93 -2.41
C VAL A 104 -16.33 9.44 -2.39
N PHE A 105 -17.19 10.01 -1.55
CA PHE A 105 -17.27 11.44 -1.28
C PHE A 105 -17.00 11.74 0.20
N ILE A 106 -16.28 12.82 0.44
CA ILE A 106 -15.83 13.26 1.76
C ILE A 106 -16.36 14.67 2.01
N GLU A 107 -17.04 14.85 3.14
CA GLU A 107 -17.55 16.15 3.57
C GLU A 107 -16.47 16.99 4.26
N LEU A 108 -16.70 18.31 4.36
CA LEU A 108 -15.72 19.26 4.89
C LEU A 108 -15.16 18.89 6.28
N PRO A 109 -15.96 18.51 7.30
CA PRO A 109 -15.41 18.17 8.62
C PRO A 109 -14.43 17.00 8.52
N ARG A 110 -14.80 15.96 7.76
CA ARG A 110 -13.97 14.78 7.57
C ARG A 110 -12.72 15.08 6.74
N MET A 111 -12.85 15.95 5.74
CA MET A 111 -11.71 16.43 4.96
C MET A 111 -10.69 17.14 5.86
N MET A 112 -11.15 18.03 6.75
CA MET A 112 -10.28 18.74 7.69
C MET A 112 -9.57 17.79 8.65
N ASP A 113 -10.27 16.77 9.17
CA ASP A 113 -9.65 15.75 10.01
C ASP A 113 -8.53 15.00 9.28
N LEU A 114 -8.73 14.67 8.00
CA LEU A 114 -7.71 13.98 7.19
C LEU A 114 -6.52 14.89 6.87
N LEU A 115 -6.76 16.17 6.58
CA LEU A 115 -5.71 17.16 6.35
C LEU A 115 -4.80 17.31 7.59
N MET A 116 -5.38 17.24 8.80
CA MET A 116 -4.62 17.27 10.05
C MET A 116 -3.66 16.08 10.24
N GLN A 117 -3.93 14.95 9.58
CA GLN A 117 -3.07 13.76 9.63
C GLN A 117 -1.91 13.80 8.62
N MET A 118 -1.88 14.80 7.73
CA MET A 118 -0.82 14.98 6.75
C MET A 118 0.33 15.81 7.34
N PRO A 119 1.53 15.22 7.52
CA PRO A 119 2.66 15.94 8.11
C PRO A 119 3.18 17.09 7.23
N ASN A 120 3.01 16.98 5.90
CA ASN A 120 3.55 17.93 4.92
C ASN A 120 2.46 18.81 4.28
N TRP A 121 1.31 18.96 4.94
CA TRP A 121 0.24 19.81 4.40
C TRP A 121 0.65 21.29 4.39
N ASP A 122 0.45 21.96 3.26
CA ASP A 122 0.82 23.35 3.03
C ASP A 122 -0.17 24.38 3.64
N GLY A 123 -1.16 23.89 4.40
CA GLY A 123 -2.20 24.70 5.01
C GLY A 123 -3.33 25.10 4.05
N LYS A 124 -3.30 24.64 2.78
CA LYS A 124 -4.32 24.98 1.80
C LYS A 124 -5.28 23.82 1.59
N VAL A 125 -6.56 24.09 1.83
CA VAL A 125 -7.62 23.14 1.52
C VAL A 125 -7.87 23.18 0.01
N PRO A 126 -7.79 22.05 -0.72
CA PRO A 126 -8.05 22.06 -2.15
C PRO A 126 -9.52 22.38 -2.44
N GLN A 127 -9.80 22.84 -3.65
CA GLN A 127 -11.18 23.04 -4.10
C GLN A 127 -11.92 21.69 -4.15
N PRO A 128 -13.17 21.59 -3.65
CA PRO A 128 -13.95 20.37 -3.74
C PRO A 128 -14.28 20.03 -5.20
N ALA A 129 -14.28 18.74 -5.53
CA ALA A 129 -14.68 18.26 -6.85
C ALA A 129 -16.14 18.63 -7.20
N ILE A 130 -17.02 18.69 -6.19
CA ILE A 130 -18.41 19.09 -6.35
C ILE A 130 -18.65 20.31 -5.46
N LEU A 131 -19.13 21.43 -6.03
CA LEU A 131 -19.40 22.66 -5.27
C LEU A 131 -20.88 22.76 -4.83
N LYS A 132 -21.81 22.26 -5.64
CA LYS A 132 -23.26 22.32 -5.40
C LYS A 132 -23.87 20.92 -5.58
N PRO A 133 -24.89 20.54 -4.80
CA PRO A 133 -25.61 21.35 -3.80
C PRO A 133 -24.83 21.55 -2.49
N LYS A 134 -23.87 20.67 -2.18
CA LYS A 134 -22.95 20.77 -1.04
C LYS A 134 -21.51 20.55 -1.50
N PRO A 135 -20.51 21.15 -0.84
CA PRO A 135 -19.11 20.93 -1.16
C PRO A 135 -18.69 19.50 -0.80
N LEU A 136 -18.23 18.72 -1.79
CA LEU A 136 -17.74 17.35 -1.61
C LEU A 136 -16.39 17.16 -2.28
N TRP A 137 -15.47 16.56 -1.53
CA TRP A 137 -14.18 16.10 -2.03
C TRP A 137 -14.25 14.61 -2.37
N THR A 138 -13.39 14.14 -3.26
CA THR A 138 -13.26 12.71 -3.53
C THR A 138 -12.07 12.11 -2.78
N GLY A 139 -12.10 10.79 -2.55
CA GLY A 139 -10.92 10.12 -1.98
C GLY A 139 -9.68 10.18 -2.88
N LYS A 140 -9.85 10.34 -4.20
CA LYS A 140 -8.75 10.58 -5.14
C LYS A 140 -8.09 11.96 -4.95
N GLN A 141 -8.89 12.99 -4.65
CA GLN A 141 -8.36 14.31 -4.29
C GLN A 141 -7.55 14.25 -2.99
N VAL A 142 -8.01 13.49 -1.99
CA VAL A 142 -7.23 13.28 -0.77
C VAL A 142 -5.92 12.56 -1.08
N PHE A 143 -5.97 11.48 -1.87
CA PHE A 143 -4.77 10.72 -2.23
C PHE A 143 -3.77 11.56 -3.02
N THR A 144 -4.25 12.46 -3.89
CA THR A 144 -3.41 13.44 -4.62
C THR A 144 -2.55 14.27 -3.67
N LEU A 145 -3.10 14.76 -2.56
CA LEU A 145 -2.33 15.56 -1.59
C LEU A 145 -1.22 14.76 -0.91
N ILE A 146 -1.31 13.43 -0.91
CA ILE A 146 -0.31 12.54 -0.32
C ILE A 146 0.86 12.33 -1.30
N ILE A 147 0.62 12.37 -2.61
CA ILE A 147 1.64 12.12 -3.64
C ILE A 147 2.66 13.27 -3.63
N PRO A 148 3.96 12.97 -3.45
CA PRO A 148 4.99 14.01 -3.43
C PRO A 148 5.41 14.40 -4.85
N GLY A 149 5.73 15.69 -5.02
CA GLY A 149 6.37 16.21 -6.23
C GLY A 149 5.55 16.00 -7.52
N ASN A 150 6.24 16.07 -8.65
CA ASN A 150 5.62 15.98 -9.97
C ASN A 150 5.93 14.62 -10.62
N VAL A 151 5.34 13.55 -10.10
CA VAL A 151 5.53 12.20 -10.63
C VAL A 151 4.45 11.82 -11.64
N ASN A 152 4.83 10.99 -12.62
CA ASN A 152 3.92 10.50 -13.66
C ASN A 152 3.89 8.97 -13.68
N VAL A 153 2.70 8.38 -13.57
CA VAL A 153 2.53 6.92 -13.53
C VAL A 153 1.26 6.51 -14.25
N LEU A 154 1.39 5.56 -15.18
CA LEU A 154 0.28 4.89 -15.84
C LEU A 154 0.26 3.41 -15.44
N ARG A 155 -0.82 2.97 -14.80
CA ARG A 155 -1.01 1.58 -14.37
C ARG A 155 -2.46 1.12 -14.58
N THR A 156 -2.66 -0.18 -14.49
CA THR A 156 -3.99 -0.80 -14.52
C THR A 156 -4.31 -1.43 -13.17
N HIS A 157 -5.57 -1.32 -12.76
CA HIS A 157 -6.13 -2.03 -11.63
C HIS A 157 -6.12 -3.55 -11.90
N SER A 158 -6.24 -4.37 -10.85
CA SER A 158 -6.19 -5.83 -10.99
C SER A 158 -7.34 -6.41 -11.82
N THR A 159 -8.45 -5.68 -11.91
CA THR A 159 -9.67 -6.08 -12.62
C THR A 159 -9.87 -5.29 -13.92
N HIS A 160 -8.80 -4.72 -14.49
CA HIS A 160 -8.88 -4.08 -15.80
C HIS A 160 -9.19 -5.13 -16.88
N PRO A 161 -10.29 -4.99 -17.65
CA PRO A 161 -10.60 -5.85 -18.78
C PRO A 161 -9.55 -5.75 -19.89
N ASP A 162 -9.17 -6.88 -20.48
CA ASP A 162 -8.12 -6.94 -21.51
C ASP A 162 -8.53 -6.26 -22.83
N ASP A 163 -9.84 -6.19 -23.12
CA ASP A 163 -10.42 -5.60 -24.32
C ASP A 163 -10.58 -4.08 -24.23
N GLU A 164 -10.58 -3.51 -23.02
CA GLU A 164 -10.85 -2.09 -22.78
C GLU A 164 -9.81 -1.18 -23.46
N ASP A 165 -8.54 -1.61 -23.52
CA ASP A 165 -7.46 -0.86 -24.14
C ASP A 165 -7.53 -0.78 -25.68
N ASN A 166 -8.31 -1.68 -26.30
CA ASN A 166 -8.59 -1.69 -27.75
C ASN A 166 -9.93 -1.03 -28.08
N GLY A 167 -10.78 -0.80 -27.07
CA GLY A 167 -12.10 -0.21 -27.21
C GLY A 167 -12.09 1.33 -27.26
N PRO A 168 -13.27 1.93 -27.49
CA PRO A 168 -13.42 3.38 -27.56
C PRO A 168 -13.23 4.08 -26.20
N TYR A 169 -13.39 3.36 -25.07
CA TYR A 169 -13.36 3.93 -23.72
C TYR A 169 -11.99 3.81 -23.02
N LYS A 170 -10.92 3.58 -23.79
CA LYS A 170 -9.54 3.38 -23.31
C LYS A 170 -9.05 4.38 -22.25
N TRP A 171 -9.42 5.65 -22.35
CA TRP A 171 -8.94 6.73 -21.48
C TRP A 171 -9.99 7.23 -20.49
N ILE A 172 -11.25 6.80 -20.65
CA ILE A 172 -12.37 7.12 -19.78
C ILE A 172 -12.96 5.81 -19.26
N SER A 173 -12.17 5.13 -18.43
CA SER A 173 -12.47 3.75 -18.04
C SER A 173 -13.83 3.64 -17.36
N PRO A 174 -14.80 2.85 -17.89
CA PRO A 174 -16.10 2.71 -17.26
C PRO A 174 -15.98 2.14 -15.84
N GLY A 175 -15.11 1.13 -15.67
CA GLY A 175 -14.84 0.47 -14.39
C GLY A 175 -13.85 1.21 -13.48
N ASP A 176 -13.38 2.40 -13.87
CA ASP A 176 -12.37 3.16 -13.12
C ASP A 176 -11.08 2.34 -12.87
N THR A 177 -10.67 1.56 -13.86
CA THR A 177 -9.58 0.58 -13.72
C THR A 177 -8.25 1.11 -14.22
N LYS A 178 -8.24 2.17 -15.04
CA LYS A 178 -7.01 2.78 -15.56
C LYS A 178 -6.51 3.88 -14.62
N VAL A 179 -5.40 3.61 -13.95
CA VAL A 179 -4.76 4.50 -12.98
C VAL A 179 -3.83 5.46 -13.72
N ILE A 180 -4.18 6.74 -13.69
CA ILE A 180 -3.42 7.82 -14.32
C ILE A 180 -3.03 8.81 -13.22
N ILE A 181 -1.74 8.89 -12.97
CA ILE A 181 -1.15 9.92 -12.12
C ILE A 181 -0.30 10.80 -13.04
N GLU A 182 -0.63 12.09 -13.10
CA GLU A 182 0.04 13.06 -13.94
C GLU A 182 0.36 14.31 -13.12
N HIS A 183 1.61 14.75 -13.16
CA HIS A 183 2.11 15.89 -12.38
C HIS A 183 1.82 15.79 -10.87
N GLY A 184 1.89 14.58 -10.31
CA GLY A 184 1.57 14.33 -8.90
C GLY A 184 0.07 14.28 -8.58
N GLU A 185 -0.80 14.38 -9.58
CA GLU A 185 -2.25 14.38 -9.42
C GLU A 185 -2.87 13.04 -9.85
N LEU A 186 -3.70 12.43 -8.99
CA LEU A 186 -4.44 11.20 -9.32
C LEU A 186 -5.72 11.55 -10.08
N LEU A 187 -5.65 11.50 -11.41
CA LEU A 187 -6.75 11.88 -12.30
C LEU A 187 -7.84 10.81 -12.37
N SER A 188 -7.46 9.54 -12.52
CA SER A 188 -8.40 8.43 -12.66
C SER A 188 -7.85 7.14 -12.09
N GLY A 189 -8.75 6.18 -11.84
CA GLY A 189 -8.40 4.81 -11.50
C GLY A 189 -8.42 4.48 -10.00
N ILE A 190 -8.74 3.23 -9.70
CA ILE A 190 -8.71 2.68 -8.34
C ILE A 190 -7.30 2.19 -8.03
N ILE A 191 -6.75 2.64 -6.90
CA ILE A 191 -5.41 2.24 -6.47
C ILE A 191 -5.46 0.86 -5.83
N CYS A 192 -4.58 -0.04 -6.28
CA CYS A 192 -4.41 -1.37 -5.72
C CYS A 192 -2.93 -1.76 -5.56
N SER A 193 -2.66 -3.02 -5.25
CA SER A 193 -1.30 -3.56 -5.09
C SER A 193 -0.43 -3.41 -6.35
N ARG A 194 -1.02 -3.29 -7.54
CA ARG A 194 -0.29 -3.01 -8.79
C ARG A 194 0.29 -1.59 -8.83
N THR A 195 -0.29 -0.65 -8.08
CA THR A 195 0.12 0.77 -8.04
C THR A 195 0.99 1.07 -6.81
N ILE A 196 0.65 0.54 -5.64
CA ILE A 196 1.35 0.84 -4.36
C ILE A 196 1.89 -0.40 -3.64
N GLY A 197 1.99 -1.54 -4.33
CA GLY A 197 2.59 -2.76 -3.78
C GLY A 197 4.09 -2.87 -4.06
N ARG A 198 4.53 -4.05 -4.54
CA ARG A 198 5.94 -4.40 -4.78
C ARG A 198 6.28 -4.66 -6.26
N SER A 199 5.40 -4.24 -7.17
CA SER A 199 5.58 -4.46 -8.59
C SER A 199 6.58 -3.46 -9.19
N ALA A 200 7.29 -3.87 -10.24
CA ALA A 200 8.14 -2.96 -10.99
C ALA A 200 7.28 -1.87 -11.69
N GLY A 201 7.83 -0.67 -11.86
CA GLY A 201 7.13 0.48 -12.45
C GLY A 201 5.90 0.97 -11.67
N ASN A 202 5.77 0.62 -10.38
CA ASN A 202 4.69 1.11 -9.55
C ASN A 202 5.00 2.51 -8.98
N LEU A 203 4.02 3.16 -8.34
CA LEU A 203 4.15 4.54 -7.87
C LEU A 203 5.30 4.71 -6.86
N LEU A 204 5.43 3.77 -5.93
CA LEU A 204 6.51 3.80 -4.92
C LEU A 204 7.89 3.65 -5.56
N HIS A 205 7.99 2.84 -6.63
CA HIS A 205 9.21 2.69 -7.41
C HIS A 205 9.58 3.99 -8.11
N VAL A 206 8.63 4.63 -8.80
CA VAL A 206 8.85 5.88 -9.52
C VAL A 206 9.25 7.00 -8.57
N VAL A 207 8.53 7.18 -7.45
CA VAL A 207 8.87 8.17 -6.42
C VAL A 207 10.29 7.97 -5.88
N THR A 208 10.70 6.72 -5.64
CA THR A 208 12.06 6.41 -5.15
C THR A 208 13.14 6.79 -6.16
N LEU A 209 12.88 6.61 -7.46
CA LEU A 209 13.82 6.91 -8.53
C LEU A 209 13.87 8.41 -8.87
N GLU A 210 12.73 9.09 -8.94
CA GLU A 210 12.64 10.48 -9.36
C GLU A 210 12.90 11.48 -8.22
N LEU A 211 12.42 11.19 -7.01
CA LEU A 211 12.45 12.12 -5.87
C LEU A 211 13.41 11.69 -4.75
N GLY A 212 14.00 10.50 -4.87
CA GLY A 212 14.95 9.96 -3.91
C GLY A 212 14.30 9.22 -2.73
N TRP A 213 15.17 8.57 -1.96
CA TRP A 213 14.78 7.61 -0.92
C TRP A 213 14.16 8.25 0.33
N GLU A 214 14.57 9.47 0.70
CA GLU A 214 14.01 10.19 1.86
C GLU A 214 12.54 10.54 1.62
N VAL A 215 12.26 11.18 0.48
CA VAL A 215 10.91 11.54 0.06
C VAL A 215 10.04 10.29 -0.07
N ALA A 216 10.57 9.22 -0.65
CA ALA A 216 9.87 7.94 -0.73
C ALA A 216 9.51 7.39 0.66
N ALA A 217 10.44 7.37 1.63
CA ALA A 217 10.17 6.89 2.98
C ALA A 217 9.08 7.70 3.71
N HIS A 218 9.08 9.02 3.53
CA HIS A 218 7.99 9.88 4.00
C HIS A 218 6.67 9.55 3.32
N PHE A 219 6.68 9.31 2.01
CA PHE A 219 5.48 8.94 1.25
C PHE A 219 4.84 7.63 1.75
N TYR A 220 5.62 6.59 2.07
CA TYR A 220 5.12 5.38 2.73
C TYR A 220 4.36 5.71 4.03
N SER A 221 4.96 6.58 4.85
CA SER A 221 4.38 6.96 6.14
C SER A 221 3.10 7.78 5.96
N HIS A 222 3.08 8.74 5.02
CA HIS A 222 1.92 9.59 4.77
C HIS A 222 0.71 8.82 4.24
N ILE A 223 0.94 7.84 3.35
CA ILE A 223 -0.13 6.95 2.89
C ILE A 223 -0.74 6.24 4.11
N GLN A 224 0.09 5.65 4.97
CA GLN A 224 -0.40 4.91 6.13
C GLN A 224 -1.13 5.79 7.14
N THR A 225 -0.62 6.98 7.49
CA THR A 225 -1.26 7.83 8.49
C THR A 225 -2.63 8.32 8.04
N VAL A 226 -2.72 8.86 6.82
CA VAL A 226 -3.97 9.44 6.30
C VAL A 226 -5.00 8.35 6.03
N VAL A 227 -4.59 7.24 5.40
CA VAL A 227 -5.53 6.18 5.01
C VAL A 227 -6.00 5.40 6.23
N ASN A 228 -5.14 5.11 7.21
CA ASN A 228 -5.59 4.44 8.43
C ASN A 228 -6.53 5.34 9.24
N ALA A 229 -6.28 6.66 9.28
CA ALA A 229 -7.21 7.61 9.87
C ALA A 229 -8.56 7.63 9.14
N TRP A 230 -8.55 7.54 7.80
CA TRP A 230 -9.76 7.39 6.99
C TRP A 230 -10.52 6.10 7.33
N LEU A 231 -9.81 4.96 7.35
CA LEU A 231 -10.34 3.63 7.64
C LEU A 231 -10.98 3.55 9.03
N LEU A 232 -10.46 4.29 10.02
CA LEU A 232 -11.02 4.29 11.38
C LEU A 232 -12.50 4.71 11.42
N ALA A 233 -12.94 5.59 10.52
CA ALA A 233 -14.36 5.97 10.47
C ALA A 233 -15.18 5.13 9.49
N GLU A 234 -14.58 4.68 8.40
CA GLU A 234 -15.29 3.83 7.42
C GLU A 234 -15.57 2.44 7.99
N GLY A 235 -14.56 1.88 8.68
CA GLY A 235 -14.56 0.50 9.14
C GLY A 235 -14.35 -0.51 8.01
N HIS A 236 -13.77 -1.65 8.36
CA HIS A 236 -13.72 -2.81 7.49
C HIS A 236 -13.81 -4.07 8.35
N THR A 237 -14.57 -5.05 7.89
CA THR A 237 -14.77 -6.32 8.60
C THR A 237 -15.03 -7.42 7.59
N ILE A 238 -14.92 -8.66 8.06
CA ILE A 238 -15.32 -9.86 7.36
C ILE A 238 -16.08 -10.73 8.36
N GLY A 239 -17.20 -11.31 7.92
CA GLY A 239 -18.02 -12.21 8.73
C GLY A 239 -18.42 -13.45 7.96
N ILE A 240 -19.17 -14.33 8.63
CA ILE A 240 -19.71 -15.54 8.00
C ILE A 240 -20.58 -15.21 6.78
N GLY A 241 -21.29 -14.07 6.80
CA GLY A 241 -22.12 -13.62 5.69
C GLY A 241 -21.37 -13.48 4.37
N ASP A 242 -20.10 -13.07 4.41
CA ASP A 242 -19.25 -12.90 3.21
C ASP A 242 -18.85 -14.24 2.59
N THR A 243 -19.02 -15.35 3.32
CA THR A 243 -18.70 -16.71 2.87
C THR A 243 -19.92 -17.48 2.35
N ILE A 244 -21.13 -16.95 2.54
CA ILE A 244 -22.36 -17.62 2.14
C ILE A 244 -22.67 -17.26 0.67
N ALA A 245 -22.54 -18.25 -0.22
CA ALA A 245 -22.93 -18.13 -1.61
C ALA A 245 -24.47 -18.18 -1.77
N ASP A 246 -24.98 -17.60 -2.85
CA ASP A 246 -26.39 -17.68 -3.19
C ASP A 246 -26.79 -19.11 -3.60
N GLN A 247 -28.07 -19.41 -3.48
CA GLN A 247 -28.57 -20.77 -3.69
C GLN A 247 -28.45 -21.23 -5.15
N ALA A 248 -28.47 -20.31 -6.12
CA ALA A 248 -28.30 -20.67 -7.52
C ALA A 248 -26.85 -21.08 -7.80
N THR A 249 -25.88 -20.29 -7.34
CA THR A 249 -24.45 -20.63 -7.40
C THR A 249 -24.16 -21.95 -6.68
N TYR A 250 -24.78 -22.21 -5.52
CA TYR A 250 -24.58 -23.47 -4.81
C TYR A 250 -25.06 -24.69 -5.61
N ARG A 251 -26.21 -24.57 -6.30
CA ARG A 251 -26.72 -25.66 -7.16
C ARG A 251 -25.78 -25.91 -8.34
N ASP A 252 -25.28 -24.84 -8.96
CA ASP A 252 -24.34 -24.94 -10.08
C ASP A 252 -23.01 -25.59 -9.67
N ILE A 253 -22.49 -25.24 -8.48
CA ILE A 253 -21.33 -25.90 -7.89
C ILE A 253 -21.58 -27.40 -7.71
N GLN A 254 -22.72 -27.77 -7.12
CA GLN A 254 -23.08 -29.18 -6.90
C GLN A 254 -23.22 -29.95 -8.22
N GLU A 255 -23.84 -29.33 -9.23
CA GLU A 255 -23.99 -29.95 -10.55
C GLU A 255 -22.63 -30.14 -11.23
N THR A 256 -21.76 -29.14 -11.18
CA THR A 256 -20.40 -29.20 -11.72
C THR A 256 -19.59 -30.30 -11.04
N ILE A 257 -19.64 -30.39 -9.71
CA ILE A 257 -18.98 -31.47 -8.95
C ILE A 257 -19.54 -32.84 -9.34
N ARG A 258 -20.86 -32.96 -9.51
CA ARG A 258 -21.50 -34.22 -9.90
C ARG A 258 -21.06 -34.67 -11.29
N LYS A 259 -21.01 -33.75 -12.28
CA LYS A 259 -20.51 -34.04 -13.64
C LYS A 259 -19.06 -34.52 -13.59
N ALA A 260 -18.18 -33.78 -12.92
CA ALA A 260 -16.77 -34.16 -12.79
C ALA A 260 -16.58 -35.52 -12.10
N LYS A 261 -17.41 -35.87 -11.10
CA LYS A 261 -17.38 -37.20 -10.48
C LYS A 261 -17.79 -38.31 -11.43
N LEU A 262 -18.79 -38.09 -12.29
CA LEU A 262 -19.20 -39.04 -13.30
C LEU A 262 -18.10 -39.25 -14.34
N ASP A 263 -17.48 -38.17 -14.82
CA ASP A 263 -16.36 -38.23 -15.78
C ASP A 263 -15.19 -39.08 -15.22
N VAL A 264 -14.90 -38.96 -13.93
CA VAL A 264 -13.87 -39.77 -13.27
C VAL A 264 -14.26 -41.25 -13.22
N VAL A 265 -15.51 -41.57 -12.92
CA VAL A 265 -15.99 -42.96 -12.90
C VAL A 265 -15.93 -43.57 -14.29
N GLU A 266 -16.35 -42.84 -15.33
CA GLU A 266 -16.26 -43.30 -16.72
C GLU A 266 -14.81 -43.57 -17.17
N VAL A 267 -13.83 -42.85 -16.62
CA VAL A 267 -12.41 -43.09 -16.87
C VAL A 267 -11.88 -44.29 -16.09
N ILE A 268 -12.38 -44.56 -14.88
CA ILE A 268 -11.99 -45.72 -14.06
C ILE A 268 -12.57 -47.03 -14.62
N GLU A 269 -13.78 -46.97 -15.19
CA GLU A 269 -14.46 -48.13 -15.78
C GLU A 269 -13.97 -48.46 -17.20
N LYS A 270 -13.13 -47.60 -17.80
CA LYS A 270 -12.41 -47.83 -19.06
C LYS A 270 -11.06 -48.49 -18.83
#